data_AF-F6D2A7-F1
#
_entry.id   AF-F6D2A7-F1
#
_cell.length_a   1.000
_cell.length_b   1.000
_cell.length_c   1.000
_cell.angle_alpha   90.00
_cell.angle_beta   90.00
_cell.angle_gamma   90.00
#
_symmetry.space_group_name_H-M   'P 1'
#
loop_
_entity.id
_entity.type
_entity.pdbx_description
1 polymer ?
#
loop_
_entity_poly.entity_id
_entity_poly.type
_entity_poly.pdbx_seq_one_letter_code
_entity_poly.pdbx_strand_id
1 'polypeptide(L)'
;MSDCLQCGTCCKVINIGNSFKEIEETVEKEFPNGLKGEDRFKSDFTFIYSFWRKLSKGEVLKLKPSLVGKWKEDREYFTCTLQKDNKCSVHDRRPAVCRDHPWYGLPHTLDYGFFSDECGYKLALEKELFDKQKEGILNPNFNAKIPSNLISSK
;
A
#
# COMPACT_ATOMS: atom_id res chain seq x y z
N MET A 1 -8.51 -1.50 -20.11
CA MET A 1 -7.87 -0.40 -19.35
C MET A 1 -8.12 -0.68 -17.88
N SER A 2 -7.07 -0.81 -17.09
CA SER A 2 -7.18 -1.08 -15.66
C SER A 2 -7.47 0.24 -14.93
N ASP A 3 -8.72 0.44 -14.51
CA ASP A 3 -9.16 1.63 -13.78
C ASP A 3 -8.52 1.67 -12.38
N CYS A 4 -7.42 2.42 -12.25
CA CYS A 4 -6.80 2.64 -10.95
C CYS A 4 -7.69 3.54 -10.09
N LEU A 5 -8.05 3.08 -8.89
CA LEU A 5 -8.90 3.84 -7.97
C LEU A 5 -8.14 4.93 -7.19
N GLN A 6 -6.86 5.12 -7.47
CA GLN A 6 -5.98 6.06 -6.76
C GLN A 6 -6.06 5.90 -5.24
N CYS A 7 -6.09 4.65 -4.77
CA CYS A 7 -6.18 4.30 -3.35
C CYS A 7 -5.15 5.10 -2.51
N GLY A 8 -5.48 5.38 -1.25
CA GLY A 8 -4.54 5.95 -0.27
C GLY A 8 -4.10 4.96 0.81
N THR A 9 -4.18 3.65 0.58
CA THR A 9 -3.99 2.66 1.67
C THR A 9 -2.58 2.66 2.24
N CYS A 10 -1.56 2.80 1.37
CA CYS A 10 -0.18 3.01 1.82
C CYS A 10 -0.02 4.30 2.66
N CYS A 11 -0.95 5.24 2.54
CA CYS A 11 -0.97 6.48 3.33
C CYS A 11 -1.59 6.32 4.72
N LYS A 12 -2.40 5.29 4.97
CA LYS A 12 -3.06 5.09 6.28
C LYS A 12 -2.06 4.64 7.36
N VAL A 13 -1.64 3.39 7.28
CA VAL A 13 -0.70 2.76 8.21
C VAL A 13 0.18 1.81 7.41
N ILE A 14 1.47 2.11 7.40
CA ILE A 14 2.49 1.33 6.71
C ILE A 14 3.67 1.10 7.65
N ASN A 15 4.34 -0.05 7.54
CA ASN A 15 5.57 -0.30 8.26
C ASN A 15 6.72 -0.57 7.29
N ILE A 16 7.91 -0.10 7.66
CA ILE A 16 9.14 -0.26 6.88
C ILE A 16 10.26 -0.75 7.80
N GLY A 17 11.33 -1.30 7.20
CA GLY A 17 12.48 -1.81 7.95
C GLY A 17 13.41 -0.71 8.45
N ASN A 18 13.51 0.39 7.72
CA ASN A 18 14.34 1.52 8.11
C ASN A 18 13.68 2.31 9.24
N SER A 19 14.49 2.73 10.20
CA SER A 19 14.07 3.72 11.19
C SER A 19 13.97 5.11 10.56
N PHE A 20 13.14 5.98 11.13
CA PHE A 20 13.06 7.37 10.67
C PHE A 20 14.40 8.10 10.76
N LYS A 21 15.22 7.77 11.77
CA LYS A 21 16.55 8.32 11.96
C LYS A 21 17.49 7.96 10.81
N GLU A 22 17.51 6.70 10.38
CA GLU A 22 18.32 6.27 9.22
C GLU A 22 17.89 6.97 7.93
N ILE A 23 16.58 7.19 7.76
CA ILE A 23 16.03 7.92 6.62
C ILE A 23 16.47 9.39 6.66
N GLU A 24 16.34 10.05 7.81
CA GLU A 24 16.78 11.43 8.04
C GLU A 24 18.28 11.59 7.76
N GLU A 25 19.14 10.76 8.35
CA GLU A 25 20.59 10.80 8.13
C GLU A 25 20.96 10.60 6.66
N THR A 26 20.24 9.72 5.95
CA THR A 26 20.48 9.50 4.52
C THR A 26 20.09 10.73 3.70
N VAL A 27 18.93 11.33 3.99
CA VAL A 27 18.44 12.52 3.29
C VAL A 27 19.33 13.73 3.56
N GLU A 28 19.77 13.95 4.80
CA GLU A 28 20.68 15.05 5.15
C GLU A 28 22.03 14.92 4.43
N LYS A 29 22.55 13.70 4.31
CA LYS A 29 23.79 13.42 3.57
C LYS A 29 23.65 13.67 2.08
N GLU A 30 22.53 13.26 1.47
CA GLU A 30 22.27 13.47 0.04
C GLU A 30 21.93 14.93 -0.29
N PHE A 31 21.27 15.63 0.63
CA PHE A 31 20.78 16.99 0.46
C PHE A 31 21.28 17.90 1.60
N PRO A 32 22.60 18.17 1.71
CA PRO A 32 23.18 18.94 2.82
C PRO A 32 22.72 20.40 2.87
N ASN A 33 22.15 20.91 1.76
CA ASN A 33 21.56 22.25 1.67
C ASN A 33 20.01 22.24 1.76
N GLY A 34 19.44 21.14 2.23
CA GLY A 34 18.01 20.93 2.38
C GLY A 34 17.28 20.47 1.11
N LEU A 35 16.15 19.80 1.30
CA LEU A 35 15.26 19.33 0.25
C LEU A 35 14.41 20.44 -0.37
N LYS A 36 14.37 20.53 -1.70
CA LYS A 36 13.57 21.52 -2.43
C LYS A 36 12.54 20.85 -3.34
N GLY A 37 11.33 21.41 -3.40
CA GLY A 37 10.30 21.09 -4.41
C GLY A 37 10.26 19.61 -4.86
N GLU A 38 10.81 19.36 -6.04
CA GLU A 38 10.81 18.04 -6.71
C GLU A 38 11.77 17.02 -6.09
N ASP A 39 12.76 17.44 -5.29
CA ASP A 39 13.66 16.52 -4.56
C ASP A 39 12.87 15.54 -3.70
N ARG A 40 11.72 15.98 -3.18
CA ARG A 40 10.83 15.20 -2.31
C ARG A 40 10.20 13.97 -2.98
N PHE A 41 10.32 13.85 -4.30
CA PHE A 41 9.80 12.72 -5.08
C PHE A 41 10.90 11.91 -5.77
N LYS A 42 12.19 12.23 -5.54
CA LYS A 42 13.32 11.58 -6.21
C LYS A 42 13.57 10.15 -5.75
N SER A 43 13.26 9.84 -4.50
CA SER A 43 13.49 8.54 -3.89
C SER A 43 12.44 8.23 -2.83
N ASP A 44 12.37 6.96 -2.44
CA ASP A 44 11.51 6.52 -1.33
C ASP A 44 11.88 7.26 -0.04
N PHE A 45 13.18 7.44 0.25
CA PHE A 45 13.64 8.12 1.47
C PHE A 45 13.28 9.60 1.50
N THR A 46 13.50 10.34 0.41
CA THR A 46 13.14 11.77 0.32
C THR A 46 11.63 11.97 0.44
N PHE A 47 10.82 11.05 -0.09
CA PHE A 47 9.36 11.08 0.04
C PHE A 47 8.91 10.79 1.47
N ILE A 48 9.43 9.72 2.08
CA ILE A 48 9.09 9.32 3.45
C ILE A 48 9.47 10.46 4.41
N TYR A 49 10.70 10.97 4.32
CA TYR A 49 11.15 12.11 5.12
C TYR A 49 10.24 13.34 4.99
N SER A 50 9.80 13.65 3.75
CA SER A 50 9.03 14.86 3.48
C SER A 50 7.56 14.78 3.85
N PHE A 51 6.95 13.60 3.76
CA PHE A 51 5.49 13.46 3.76
C PHE A 51 4.97 12.45 4.76
N TRP A 52 5.82 11.62 5.35
CA TRP A 52 5.38 10.64 6.33
C TRP A 52 5.64 11.10 7.74
N ARG A 53 4.74 10.70 8.63
CA ARG A 53 4.85 10.91 10.07
C ARG A 53 4.90 9.56 10.76
N LYS A 54 5.87 9.40 11.68
CA LYS A 54 5.95 8.23 12.55
C LYS A 54 4.71 8.17 13.46
N LEU A 55 4.19 6.96 13.62
CA LEU A 55 3.07 6.65 14.49
C LEU A 55 3.55 5.94 15.75
N SER A 56 2.97 6.30 16.89
CA SER A 56 3.08 5.49 18.11
C SER A 56 2.27 4.18 17.97
N LYS A 57 2.62 3.16 18.78
CA LYS A 57 1.87 1.91 18.86
C LYS A 57 0.38 2.14 19.14
N GLY A 58 0.05 3.07 20.03
CA GLY A 58 -1.33 3.43 20.33
C GLY A 58 -2.09 4.02 19.14
N GLU A 59 -1.46 4.88 18.34
CA GLU A 59 -2.06 5.42 17.12
C GLU A 59 -2.26 4.34 16.06
N VAL A 60 -1.26 3.48 15.85
CA VAL A 60 -1.35 2.37 14.89
C VAL A 60 -2.52 1.45 15.23
N LEU A 61 -2.65 1.04 16.48
CA LEU A 61 -3.71 0.12 16.90
C LEU A 61 -5.10 0.75 16.83
N LYS A 62 -5.21 2.09 16.96
CA LYS A 62 -6.47 2.81 16.71
C LYS A 62 -6.82 2.87 15.23
N LEU A 63 -5.84 3.12 14.37
CA LEU A 63 -6.03 3.24 12.92
C LEU A 63 -6.20 1.89 12.22
N LYS A 64 -5.55 0.85 12.74
CA LYS A 64 -5.55 -0.50 12.19
C LYS A 64 -5.60 -1.55 13.30
N PRO A 65 -6.78 -1.76 13.91
CA PRO A 65 -6.96 -2.76 14.98
C PRO A 65 -6.57 -4.19 14.57
N SER A 66 -6.61 -4.51 13.27
CA SER A 66 -6.17 -5.80 12.72
C SER A 66 -4.67 -6.09 12.91
N LEU A 67 -3.87 -5.12 13.36
CA LEU A 67 -2.47 -5.30 13.75
C LEU A 67 -2.28 -5.79 15.19
N VAL A 68 -3.34 -5.86 16.00
CA VAL A 68 -3.27 -6.52 17.33
C VAL A 68 -2.82 -7.97 17.12
N GLY A 69 -1.75 -8.38 17.81
CA GLY A 69 -1.14 -9.71 17.68
C GLY A 69 -0.24 -9.92 16.45
N LYS A 70 -0.17 -8.95 15.53
CA LYS A 70 0.74 -8.95 14.35
C LYS A 70 1.78 -7.83 14.40
N TRP A 71 1.93 -7.23 15.57
CA TRP A 71 2.87 -6.15 15.81
C TRP A 71 4.31 -6.64 15.62
N LYS A 72 5.11 -5.86 14.89
CA LYS A 72 6.53 -6.14 14.66
C LYS A 72 7.35 -5.08 15.39
N GLU A 73 8.06 -5.48 16.45
CA GLU A 73 8.87 -4.57 17.27
C GLU A 73 10.14 -4.09 16.53
N ASP A 74 10.58 -4.81 15.49
CA ASP A 74 11.73 -4.45 14.63
C ASP A 74 11.36 -3.46 13.51
N ARG A 75 10.14 -2.92 13.51
CA ARG A 75 9.63 -2.06 12.44
C ARG A 75 9.11 -0.75 12.97
N GLU A 76 9.32 0.31 12.20
CA GLU A 76 8.67 1.58 12.44
C GLU A 76 7.41 1.71 11.59
N TYR A 77 6.39 2.35 12.16
CA TYR A 77 5.09 2.52 11.55
C TYR A 77 4.86 3.99 11.23
N PHE A 78 4.25 4.24 10.07
CA PHE A 78 4.09 5.58 9.51
C PHE A 78 2.69 5.77 8.93
N THR A 79 2.32 7.04 8.78
CA THR A 79 1.19 7.52 7.98
C THR A 79 1.69 8.59 7.01
N CYS A 80 1.07 8.72 5.83
CA CYS A 80 1.40 9.75 4.86
C CYS A 80 0.39 10.91 4.95
N THR A 81 0.90 12.13 4.96
CA THR A 81 0.12 13.37 5.05
C THR A 81 -0.58 13.76 3.75
N LEU A 82 -0.28 13.09 2.64
CA LEU A 82 -0.84 13.36 1.30
C LEU A 82 -2.12 12.58 0.99
N GLN A 83 -2.75 11.97 2.00
CA GLN A 83 -4.06 11.34 1.81
C GLN A 83 -5.17 12.39 1.86
N LYS A 84 -6.05 12.39 0.86
CA LYS A 84 -7.25 13.23 0.82
C LYS A 84 -8.44 12.40 0.33
N ASP A 85 -9.55 12.44 1.06
CA ASP A 85 -10.78 11.72 0.71
C ASP A 85 -10.55 10.21 0.45
N ASN A 86 -9.70 9.59 1.27
CA ASN A 86 -9.22 8.20 1.14
C ASN A 86 -8.37 7.90 -0.11
N LYS A 87 -7.99 8.91 -0.89
CA LYS A 87 -7.17 8.80 -2.10
C LYS A 87 -5.77 9.38 -1.89
N CYS A 88 -4.80 8.90 -2.67
CA CYS A 88 -3.47 9.48 -2.70
C CYS A 88 -3.46 10.72 -3.60
N SER A 89 -3.22 11.91 -3.03
CA SER A 89 -3.24 13.17 -3.80
C SER A 89 -2.08 13.31 -4.78
N VAL A 90 -1.04 12.48 -4.64
CA VAL A 90 0.16 12.45 -5.49
C VAL A 90 0.32 11.09 -6.15
N HIS A 91 -0.79 10.41 -6.44
CA HIS A 91 -0.82 9.05 -6.98
C HIS A 91 0.26 8.83 -8.07
N ASP A 92 0.31 9.68 -9.09
CA ASP A 92 1.20 9.47 -10.24
C ASP A 92 2.68 9.71 -9.93
N ARG A 93 2.99 10.40 -8.82
CA ARG A 93 4.35 10.66 -8.33
C ARG A 93 4.72 9.85 -7.10
N ARG A 94 3.88 8.90 -6.69
CA ARG A 94 4.12 8.11 -5.47
C ARG A 94 5.39 7.24 -5.61
N PRO A 95 6.19 7.09 -4.55
CA PRO A 95 7.44 6.32 -4.56
C PRO A 95 7.22 4.81 -4.72
N ALA A 96 8.29 4.04 -4.93
CA ALA A 96 8.21 2.60 -5.16
C ALA A 96 7.58 1.87 -3.96
N VAL A 97 7.99 2.20 -2.73
CA VAL A 97 7.37 1.71 -1.49
C VAL A 97 5.83 1.85 -1.46
N CYS A 98 5.27 2.88 -2.11
CA CYS A 98 3.82 3.09 -2.22
C CYS A 98 3.20 2.35 -3.42
N ARG A 99 3.93 2.18 -4.52
CA ARG A 99 3.47 1.44 -5.72
C ARG A 99 3.42 -0.07 -5.45
N ASP A 100 4.38 -0.56 -4.69
CA ASP A 100 4.57 -1.98 -4.44
C ASP A 100 3.77 -2.45 -3.21
N HIS A 101 3.24 -1.52 -2.39
CA HIS A 101 2.46 -1.86 -1.21
C HIS A 101 1.28 -2.80 -1.53
N PRO A 102 1.10 -3.91 -0.78
CA PRO A 102 1.79 -4.28 0.46
C PRO A 102 3.08 -5.10 0.30
N TRP A 103 3.55 -5.33 -0.92
CA TRP A 103 4.58 -6.29 -1.29
C TRP A 103 5.94 -5.63 -1.56
N TYR A 104 6.75 -5.49 -0.51
CA TYR A 104 8.10 -4.90 -0.55
C TYR A 104 9.16 -5.85 -1.15
N GLY A 105 9.03 -6.25 -2.42
CA GLY A 105 10.08 -6.98 -3.15
C GLY A 105 10.31 -8.45 -2.77
N LEU A 106 9.31 -9.13 -2.21
CA LEU A 106 9.34 -10.58 -1.97
C LEU A 106 8.96 -11.36 -3.25
N PRO A 107 9.64 -12.49 -3.56
CA PRO A 107 9.31 -13.31 -4.72
C PRO A 107 7.89 -13.89 -4.59
N HIS A 108 7.10 -13.70 -5.64
CA HIS A 108 5.78 -14.31 -5.82
C HIS A 108 5.88 -15.83 -5.66
N THR A 109 5.18 -16.40 -4.68
CA THR A 109 4.53 -17.68 -4.91
C THR A 109 3.07 -17.36 -5.20
N LEU A 110 2.59 -17.80 -6.37
CA LEU A 110 1.22 -17.77 -6.88
C LEU A 110 0.96 -16.70 -7.97
N ASP A 111 0.62 -17.24 -9.14
CA ASP A 111 -0.26 -16.68 -10.16
C ASP A 111 -1.43 -15.91 -9.51
N TYR A 112 -1.74 -14.73 -10.07
CA TYR A 112 -2.85 -13.80 -9.80
C TYR A 112 -2.71 -12.74 -8.68
N GLY A 113 -3.08 -11.51 -9.06
CA GLY A 113 -3.89 -10.62 -8.22
C GLY A 113 -3.15 -9.52 -7.46
N PHE A 114 -2.78 -8.43 -8.14
CA PHE A 114 -2.30 -7.17 -7.55
C PHE A 114 -3.38 -6.44 -6.73
N PHE A 115 -3.74 -7.00 -5.58
CA PHE A 115 -4.72 -6.43 -4.66
C PHE A 115 -4.13 -6.37 -3.24
N SER A 116 -4.17 -5.17 -2.67
CA SER A 116 -4.61 -5.03 -1.29
C SER A 116 -6.14 -4.94 -1.32
N ASP A 117 -6.83 -5.58 -0.39
CA ASP A 117 -8.30 -5.52 -0.27
C ASP A 117 -8.85 -4.08 -0.15
N GLU A 118 -7.99 -3.12 0.20
CA GLU A 118 -8.29 -1.68 0.29
C GLU A 118 -7.56 -0.85 -0.77
N CYS A 119 -6.63 -1.43 -1.50
CA CYS A 119 -5.89 -0.78 -2.57
C CYS A 119 -5.70 -1.72 -3.76
N GLY A 120 -6.50 -1.47 -4.79
CA GLY A 120 -6.39 -2.20 -6.04
C GLY A 120 -7.23 -1.50 -7.07
N TYR A 121 -6.84 -1.65 -8.31
CA TYR A 121 -7.66 -1.37 -9.47
C TYR A 121 -9.09 -1.87 -9.25
N LYS A 122 -10.09 -1.20 -9.85
CA LYS A 122 -11.48 -1.68 -9.85
C LYS A 122 -11.45 -3.17 -10.17
N LEU A 123 -12.05 -4.00 -9.32
CA LEU A 123 -12.17 -5.45 -9.49
C LEU A 123 -12.94 -5.79 -10.78
N ALA A 124 -12.37 -5.49 -11.94
CA ALA A 124 -12.77 -6.06 -13.21
C ALA A 124 -12.40 -7.55 -13.25
N LEU A 125 -11.52 -8.00 -12.33
CA LEU A 125 -11.08 -9.38 -12.22
C LEU A 125 -12.20 -10.34 -11.78
N GLU A 126 -13.16 -9.95 -10.95
CA GLU A 126 -14.15 -10.92 -10.44
C GLU A 126 -15.06 -11.44 -11.54
N LYS A 127 -15.55 -10.57 -12.42
CA LYS A 127 -16.38 -10.98 -13.55
C LYS A 127 -15.56 -11.73 -14.61
N GLU A 128 -14.36 -11.26 -14.93
CA GLU A 128 -13.50 -11.88 -15.94
C GLU A 128 -12.92 -13.23 -15.49
N LEU A 129 -12.58 -13.39 -14.21
CA LEU A 129 -12.16 -14.68 -13.63
C LEU A 129 -13.33 -15.65 -13.51
N PHE A 130 -14.53 -15.18 -13.14
CA PHE A 130 -15.74 -16.00 -13.11
C PHE A 130 -16.12 -16.48 -14.51
N ASP A 131 -16.08 -15.60 -15.51
CA ASP A 131 -16.34 -15.93 -16.91
C ASP A 131 -15.27 -16.93 -17.44
N LYS A 132 -13.98 -16.73 -17.15
CA LYS A 132 -12.89 -17.67 -17.53
C LYS A 132 -12.91 -19.01 -16.78
N GLN A 133 -13.41 -19.05 -15.54
CA GLN A 133 -13.64 -20.29 -14.80
C GLN A 133 -14.82 -21.07 -15.40
N LYS A 134 -15.88 -20.38 -15.85
CA LYS A 134 -17.02 -20.95 -16.56
C LYS A 134 -16.63 -21.49 -17.96
N GLU A 135 -15.64 -20.87 -18.60
CA GLU A 135 -15.04 -21.31 -19.87
C GLU A 135 -14.00 -22.42 -19.71
N GLY A 136 -13.68 -22.87 -18.49
CA GLY A 136 -12.78 -23.98 -18.22
C GLY A 136 -11.28 -23.66 -18.39
N ILE A 137 -10.92 -22.37 -18.44
CA ILE A 137 -9.55 -21.90 -18.69
C ILE A 137 -8.72 -21.83 -17.40
N LEU A 138 -9.37 -21.80 -16.23
CA LEU A 138 -8.73 -21.74 -14.91
C LEU A 138 -8.81 -23.06 -14.14
N ASN A 139 -7.77 -23.35 -13.34
CA ASN A 139 -7.66 -24.57 -12.54
C ASN A 139 -8.87 -24.71 -11.58
N PRO A 140 -9.57 -25.86 -11.56
CA PRO A 140 -10.77 -26.07 -10.75
C PRO A 140 -10.55 -25.97 -9.23
N ASN A 141 -9.31 -25.93 -8.76
CA ASN A 141 -8.99 -25.71 -7.35
C ASN A 141 -8.89 -24.22 -6.94
N PHE A 142 -9.14 -23.28 -7.86
CA PHE A 142 -9.22 -21.86 -7.54
C PHE A 142 -10.54 -21.55 -6.81
N ASN A 143 -10.45 -21.35 -5.48
CA ASN A 143 -11.62 -21.11 -4.63
C ASN A 143 -11.83 -19.61 -4.42
N ALA A 144 -12.46 -18.94 -5.39
CA ALA A 144 -12.91 -17.57 -5.25
C ALA A 144 -14.09 -17.52 -4.27
N LYS A 145 -13.82 -17.33 -2.98
CA LYS A 145 -14.88 -17.05 -2.01
C LYS A 145 -15.33 -15.61 -2.19
N ILE A 146 -16.54 -15.44 -2.72
CA ILE A 146 -17.25 -14.16 -2.75
C ILE A 146 -17.47 -13.71 -1.29
N PRO A 147 -17.03 -12.50 -0.90
CA PRO A 147 -17.35 -11.94 0.41
C PRO A 147 -18.87 -11.83 0.56
N SER A 148 -19.44 -12.44 1.61
CA SER A 148 -20.89 -12.51 1.85
C SER A 148 -21.57 -11.15 2.01
N ASN A 149 -20.80 -10.10 2.24
CA ASN A 149 -21.21 -8.70 2.28
C ASN A 149 -21.50 -8.07 0.90
N LEU A 150 -21.22 -8.78 -0.21
CA LEU A 150 -21.68 -8.42 -1.56
C LEU A 150 -22.95 -9.20 -1.97
N ILE A 151 -23.41 -10.13 -1.15
CA ILE A 151 -24.68 -10.84 -1.34
C ILE A 151 -25.73 -10.13 -0.47
N SER A 152 -26.18 -8.96 -0.93
CA SER A 152 -27.41 -8.37 -0.39
C SER A 152 -28.28 -7.81 -1.52
N SER A 153 -29.23 -8.67 -1.90
CA SER A 153 -30.65 -8.36 -2.05
C SER A 153 -31.07 -7.19 -2.96
N LYS A 154 -31.16 -7.43 -4.27
CA LYS A 154 -32.41 -7.66 -5.04
C LYS A 154 -32.18 -7.43 -6.53
#